data_AF-A0A453SYP4-F1
#
_entry.id   AF-A0A453SYP4-F1
#
_cell.length_a   1.000
_cell.length_b   1.000
_cell.length_c   1.000
_cell.angle_alpha   90.00
_cell.angle_beta   90.00
_cell.angle_gamma   90.00
#
_symmetry.space_group_name_H-M   'P 1'
#
loop_
_entity.id
_entity.type
_entity.pdbx_description
1 polymer ?
#
loop_
_entity_poly.entity_id
_entity_poly.type
_entity_poly.pdbx_seq_one_letter_code
_entity_poly.pdbx_strand_id
1 'polypeptide(L)' 'MLTTSAIALHTSSLATYVRKKMLYMKHRNKKNVCIIYGQEASKVADLKTSPTITFNLKREDGTWFGYR' A
#
# COMPACT_ATOMS: atom_id res chain seq x y z
N MET A 1 -23.33 13.86 -11.11
CA MET A 1 -23.73 12.44 -11.16
C MET A 1 -22.51 11.59 -10.82
N LEU A 2 -22.61 10.67 -9.86
CA LEU A 2 -21.51 9.78 -9.49
C LEU A 2 -21.40 8.66 -10.54
N THR A 3 -20.31 8.62 -11.31
CA THR A 3 -20.08 7.57 -12.32
C THR A 3 -19.09 6.52 -11.80
N THR A 4 -19.16 5.31 -12.35
CA THR A 4 -18.21 4.24 -12.06
C THR A 4 -16.77 4.66 -12.35
N SER A 5 -16.54 5.41 -13.43
CA SER A 5 -15.23 5.97 -13.77
C SER A 5 -14.71 6.97 -12.73
N ALA A 6 -15.57 7.87 -12.25
CA ALA A 6 -15.21 8.82 -11.20
C ALA A 6 -14.85 8.10 -9.89
N ILE A 7 -15.62 7.08 -9.50
CA ILE A 7 -15.33 6.23 -8.33
C ILE A 7 -13.99 5.51 -8.50
N ALA A 8 -13.73 4.93 -9.67
CA ALA A 8 -12.49 4.20 -9.93
C ALA A 8 -11.25 5.12 -9.85
N LEU A 9 -11.32 6.31 -10.45
CA LEU A 9 -10.25 7.30 -10.39
C LEU A 9 -9.99 7.78 -8.95
N HIS A 10 -11.06 8.06 -8.21
CA HIS A 10 -10.95 8.51 -6.82
C HIS A 10 -10.31 7.45 -5.93
N THR A 11 -10.82 6.21 -5.97
CA THR A 11 -10.30 5.09 -5.15
C THR A 11 -8.87 4.72 -5.54
N SER A 12 -8.51 4.77 -6.82
CA SER A 12 -7.12 4.55 -7.28
C SER A 12 -6.17 5.64 -6.76
N SER A 13 -6.61 6.91 -6.78
CA SER A 13 -5.83 8.04 -6.27
C SER A 13 -5.62 7.92 -4.76
N LEU A 14 -6.67 7.56 -4.01
CA LEU A 14 -6.59 7.34 -2.58
C LEU A 14 -5.64 6.18 -2.24
N ALA A 15 -5.77 5.05 -2.94
CA ALA A 15 -4.88 3.91 -2.74
C ALA A 15 -3.42 4.27 -3.05
N THR A 16 -3.17 5.07 -4.09
CA THR A 16 -1.83 5.57 -4.42
C THR A 16 -1.26 6.46 -3.32
N TYR A 17 -2.07 7.37 -2.78
CA TYR A 17 -1.65 8.22 -1.67
C TYR A 17 -1.29 7.41 -0.42
N VAL A 18 -2.15 6.47 -0.03
CA VAL A 18 -1.94 5.60 1.14
C VAL A 18 -0.68 4.75 0.97
N ARG A 19 -0.49 4.11 -0.20
CA ARG A 19 0.74 3.35 -0.51
C ARG A 19 2.00 4.19 -0.31
N LYS A 20 2.02 5.40 -0.89
CA LYS A 20 3.16 6.33 -0.74
C LYS A 20 3.42 6.62 0.73
N LYS A 21 2.38 6.96 1.51
CA LYS A 21 2.53 7.22 2.94
C LYS A 21 3.10 6.01 3.69
N MET A 22 2.56 4.82 3.44
CA MET A 22 3.02 3.58 4.07
C MET A 22 4.49 3.26 3.76
N LEU A 23 4.96 3.50 2.52
CA LEU A 23 6.37 3.31 2.15
C LEU A 23 7.34 4.22 2.93
N TYR A 24 6.88 5.39 3.35
CA TYR A 24 7.69 6.33 4.13
C TYR A 24 7.57 6.11 5.65
N MET A 25 6.65 5.25 6.12
CA MET A 25 6.51 4.95 7.53
C MET A 25 7.66 4.09 8.04
N LYS A 26 8.39 4.61 9.01
CA LYS A 26 9.55 3.96 9.64
C LYS A 26 9.41 3.95 11.15
N HIS A 27 9.91 2.88 11.76
CA HIS A 27 10.15 2.81 13.20
C HIS A 27 11.27 3.78 13.61
N ARG A 28 11.47 3.96 14.93
CA ARG A 28 12.56 4.80 15.46
C ARG A 28 13.93 4.32 14.98
N ASN A 29 14.10 3.01 14.83
CA ASN A 29 15.30 2.40 14.24
C ASN A 29 15.45 2.51 12.71
N LYS A 30 14.62 3.34 12.05
CA LYS A 30 14.62 3.61 10.60
C LYS A 30 14.21 2.42 9.71
N LYS A 31 13.83 1.26 10.27
CA LYS A 31 13.26 0.14 9.50
C LYS A 31 11.82 0.46 9.09
N ASN A 32 11.41 -0.01 7.92
CA ASN A 32 10.05 0.19 7.43
C ASN A 32 9.02 -0.52 8.33
N VAL A 33 7.88 0.13 8.55
CA VAL A 33 6.78 -0.40 9.38
C VAL A 33 6.04 -1.54 8.69
N CYS A 34 5.93 -1.48 7.36
CA CYS A 34 5.18 -2.44 6.57
C CYS A 34 5.96 -2.96 5.37
N ILE A 35 5.59 -4.16 4.91
CA ILE A 35 5.94 -4.69 3.59
C ILE A 35 4.67 -4.68 2.75
N ILE A 36 4.70 -3.96 1.63
CA ILE A 36 3.58 -3.88 0.68
C ILE A 36 3.81 -4.89 -0.44
N TYR A 37 2.78 -5.66 -0.78
CA TYR A 37 2.82 -6.69 -1.81
C TYR A 37 2.17 -6.20 -3.11
N GLY A 38 2.55 -6.82 -4.24
CA GLY A 38 1.92 -6.56 -5.54
C GLY A 38 2.31 -5.24 -6.21
N GLN A 39 3.32 -4.55 -5.70
CA GLN A 39 3.77 -3.26 -6.26
C GLN A 39 4.41 -3.41 -7.65
N GLU A 40 5.09 -4.54 -7.91
CA GLU A 40 5.74 -4.84 -9.20
C GLU A 40 4.73 -5.07 -10.33
N ALA A 41 3.51 -5.52 -10.02
CA ALA A 41 2.44 -5.68 -11.01
C ALA A 41 2.01 -4.33 -11.61
N SER A 42 2.27 -3.21 -10.93
CA SER A 42 2.01 -1.86 -11.44
C SER A 42 3.11 -1.30 -12.35
N LYS A 43 4.24 -2.00 -12.50
CA LYS A 43 5.31 -1.59 -13.45
C LYS A 43 5.04 -2.08 -14.88
N VAL A 44 4.09 -3.01 -15.05
CA VAL A 44 3.53 -3.35 -16.36
C VAL A 44 2.53 -2.26 -16.71
N ALA A 45 2.84 -1.48 -17.74
CA ALA A 45 2.25 -0.17 -18.03
C ALA A 45 0.70 -0.13 -18.17
N ASP A 46 0.05 -1.28 -18.29
CA ASP A 46 -1.40 -1.39 -18.53
C ASP A 46 -2.21 -1.91 -17.33
N LEU A 47 -1.56 -2.33 -16.24
CA LEU A 47 -2.24 -2.71 -15.01
C LEU A 47 -2.43 -1.47 -14.13
N LYS A 48 -3.58 -0.81 -14.29
CA LYS A 48 -4.06 0.21 -13.33
C LYS A 48 -3.92 -0.36 -11.93
N THR A 49 -3.18 0.34 -11.07
CA THR A 49 -2.94 -0.09 -9.70
C THR A 49 -4.29 -0.23 -9.01
N SER A 50 -4.67 -1.46 -8.65
CA SER A 50 -5.94 -1.77 -7.97
C SER A 50 -6.13 -0.86 -6.75
N PRO A 51 -7.37 -0.52 -6.34
CA PRO A 51 -7.60 0.22 -5.10
C PRO A 51 -7.21 -0.59 -3.84
N THR A 52 -6.94 -1.90 -3.97
CA THR A 52 -6.57 -2.77 -2.85
C THR A 52 -5.09 -2.70 -2.53
N ILE A 53 -4.75 -2.50 -1.25
CA ILE A 53 -3.37 -2.52 -0.74
C ILE A 53 -3.20 -3.74 0.17
N THR A 54 -2.41 -4.72 -0.28
CA THR A 54 -2.05 -5.87 0.54
C THR A 54 -0.71 -5.62 1.22
N PHE A 55 -0.64 -5.79 2.53
CA PHE A 55 0.58 -5.54 3.29
C PHE A 55 0.62 -6.36 4.59
N ASN A 56 1.82 -6.57 5.10
CA ASN A 56 2.05 -7.06 6.47
C ASN A 56 2.80 -6.02 7.28
N LEU A 57 2.57 -6.00 8.60
CA LEU A 57 3.26 -5.13 9.54
C LEU A 57 4.39 -5.86 10.24
N LYS A 58 5.52 -5.16 10.41
CA LYS A 58 6.69 -5.65 11.13
C LYS A 58 6.89 -4.80 12.38
N ARG A 59 7.14 -5.43 13.53
CA ARG A 59 7.52 -4.74 14.78
C ARG A 59 8.92 -4.14 14.64
N GLU A 60 9.25 -3.23 15.55
CA GLU A 60 10.55 -2.56 15.55
C GLU A 60 11.73 -3.56 15.68
N ASP A 61 11.54 -4.63 16.46
CA ASP A 61 12.49 -5.73 16.63
C ASP A 61 12.65 -6.63 15.38
N GLY A 62 11.80 -6.46 14.36
CA GLY A 62 11.80 -7.26 13.15
C GLY A 62 10.89 -8.49 13.19
N THR A 63 10.16 -8.74 14.28
CA THR A 63 9.14 -9.79 14.32
C THR A 63 7.87 -9.34 13.59
N TRP A 64 7.04 -10.28 13.17
CA TRP A 64 5.79 -10.00 12.46
C TRP A 64 4.63 -9.77 13.42
N PHE A 65 3.78 -8.77 13.15
CA PHE A 65 2.46 -8.72 13.76
C PHE A 65 1.63 -9.89 13.22
N GLY A 66 1.03 -10.69 14.11
CA GLY A 66 0.39 -11.96 13.78
C GLY A 66 0.07 -12.75 15.05
N TYR A 67 -0.43 -13.96 14.90
CA TYR A 67 -0.88 -14.77 16.04
C TYR A 67 0.25 -15.06 17.03
N ARG A 68 -0.07 -14.87 18.31
CA ARG A 68 0.65 -15.35 19.48
C ARG A 68 -0.15 -16.46 20.12
#